data_AF-A0A9R0JP60-F1
#
_entry.id   AF-A0A9R0JP60-F1
#
_cell.length_a   1.000
_cell.length_b   1.000
_cell.length_c   1.000
_cell.angle_alpha   90.00
_cell.angle_beta   90.00
_cell.angle_gamma   90.00
#
_symmetry.space_group_name_H-M   'P 1'
#
loop_
_entity.id
_entity.type
_entity.pdbx_description
1 polymer ?
#
loop_
_entity_poly.entity_id
_entity_poly.type
_entity_poly.pdbx_seq_one_letter_code
_entity_poly.pdbx_strand_id
1 'polypeptide(L)'
;MARMRPGEKKKVDFNIKGQPIGVNRACLASYCGSLVRDPLNAPLQKLKVFSEIPEENKEKMWDLVLEKFDIGLEDDQDEGEREKIKKERKTYIMGSLNKKYRNYRARLKADYYDIESTDEEKLKEENRPPNVDKDDWEWLVEYFGSDEFK
;
A
#
# COMPACT_ATOMS: atom_id res chain seq x y z
N MET A 1 6.45 -15.89 -13.48
CA MET A 1 5.25 -15.08 -13.82
C MET A 1 5.44 -14.55 -15.24
N ALA A 2 4.48 -14.75 -16.14
CA ALA A 2 4.58 -14.24 -17.51
C ALA A 2 4.68 -12.71 -17.52
N ARG A 3 5.61 -12.15 -18.32
CA ARG A 3 5.74 -10.71 -18.56
C ARG A 3 4.57 -10.26 -19.42
N MET A 4 3.76 -9.32 -18.93
CA MET A 4 2.67 -8.70 -19.70
C MET A 4 3.21 -7.78 -20.79
N ARG A 5 2.48 -7.64 -21.90
CA ARG A 5 2.84 -6.71 -22.97
C ARG A 5 2.63 -5.25 -22.51
N PRO A 6 3.41 -4.28 -23.02
CA PRO A 6 3.13 -2.85 -22.78
C PRO A 6 1.67 -2.52 -23.12
N GLY A 7 0.94 -1.91 -22.19
CA GLY A 7 -0.48 -1.54 -22.34
C GLY A 7 -1.48 -2.65 -21.99
N GLU A 8 -1.05 -3.88 -21.69
CA GLU A 8 -1.94 -4.96 -21.28
C GLU A 8 -2.30 -4.84 -19.79
N LYS A 9 -3.60 -4.60 -19.51
CA LYS A 9 -4.13 -4.48 -18.15
C LYS A 9 -4.78 -5.78 -17.69
N LYS A 10 -4.60 -6.14 -16.43
CA LYS A 10 -5.32 -7.28 -15.81
C LYS A 10 -6.74 -6.84 -15.46
N LYS A 11 -7.76 -7.46 -16.07
CA LYS A 11 -9.15 -7.23 -15.68
C LYS A 11 -9.41 -7.67 -14.24
N VAL A 12 -10.08 -6.82 -13.46
CA VAL A 12 -10.58 -7.12 -12.12
C VAL A 12 -12.05 -6.80 -12.06
N ASP A 13 -12.87 -7.82 -11.82
CA ASP A 13 -14.31 -7.65 -11.65
C ASP A 13 -14.64 -7.22 -10.22
N PHE A 14 -15.76 -6.52 -10.03
CA PHE A 14 -16.24 -6.05 -8.74
C PHE A 14 -17.66 -6.53 -8.47
N ASN A 15 -17.99 -6.80 -7.21
CA ASN A 15 -19.37 -7.10 -6.79
C ASN A 15 -20.19 -5.83 -6.55
N ILE A 16 -21.49 -6.00 -6.23
CA ILE A 16 -22.42 -4.90 -5.94
C ILE A 16 -22.03 -4.01 -4.74
N LYS A 17 -21.02 -4.40 -3.96
CA LYS A 17 -20.49 -3.63 -2.83
C LYS A 17 -19.17 -2.93 -3.18
N GLY A 18 -18.79 -2.89 -4.46
CA GLY A 18 -17.52 -2.33 -4.91
C GLY A 18 -16.29 -3.11 -4.46
N GLN A 19 -16.42 -4.41 -4.15
CA GLN A 19 -15.30 -5.26 -3.74
C GLN A 19 -14.80 -6.12 -4.91
N PRO A 20 -13.47 -6.27 -5.10
CA PRO A 20 -12.91 -7.05 -6.18
C PRO A 20 -13.17 -8.55 -5.97
N ILE A 21 -13.56 -9.21 -7.05
CA ILE A 21 -13.87 -10.64 -7.12
C ILE A 21 -13.06 -11.29 -8.26
N GLY A 22 -13.25 -12.61 -8.43
CA GLY A 22 -12.55 -13.36 -9.47
C GLY A 22 -11.07 -13.62 -9.19
N VAL A 23 -10.39 -14.14 -10.21
CA VAL A 23 -9.02 -14.68 -10.10
C VAL A 23 -7.96 -13.61 -9.88
N ASN A 24 -8.18 -12.39 -10.37
CA ASN A 24 -7.21 -11.30 -10.30
C ASN A 24 -7.31 -10.46 -9.01
N ARG A 25 -8.32 -10.68 -8.15
CA ARG A 25 -8.47 -9.94 -6.87
C ARG A 25 -7.22 -10.02 -5.99
N ALA A 26 -6.59 -11.19 -5.94
CA ALA A 26 -5.38 -11.41 -5.15
C ALA A 26 -4.18 -10.68 -5.77
N CYS A 27 -4.13 -10.59 -7.11
CA CYS A 27 -3.10 -9.84 -7.82
C CYS A 27 -3.21 -8.34 -7.52
N LEU A 28 -4.43 -7.78 -7.54
CA LEU A 28 -4.68 -6.39 -7.14
C LEU A 28 -4.24 -6.14 -5.69
N ALA A 29 -4.67 -6.99 -4.75
CA ALA A 29 -4.32 -6.85 -3.33
C ALA A 29 -2.81 -6.96 -3.08
N SER A 30 -2.12 -7.84 -3.79
CA SER A 30 -0.65 -7.97 -3.72
C SER A 30 0.05 -6.75 -4.30
N TYR A 31 -0.48 -6.16 -5.38
CA TYR A 31 0.07 -4.96 -5.98
C TYR A 31 -0.11 -3.73 -5.08
N CYS A 32 -1.28 -3.56 -4.45
CA CYS A 32 -1.45 -2.55 -3.40
C CYS A 32 -0.39 -2.72 -2.30
N GLY A 33 -0.06 -3.96 -1.93
CA GLY A 33 1.00 -4.26 -0.98
C GLY A 33 2.41 -3.92 -1.47
N SER A 34 2.70 -3.99 -2.78
CA SER A 34 3.98 -3.50 -3.31
C SER A 34 4.04 -1.98 -3.36
N LEU A 35 2.92 -1.31 -3.72
CA LEU A 35 2.88 0.15 -3.79
C LEU A 35 3.19 0.80 -2.45
N VAL A 36 2.57 0.33 -1.36
CA VAL A 36 2.79 0.91 -0.02
C VAL A 36 4.13 0.53 0.64
N ARG A 37 4.92 -0.33 0.00
CA ARG A 37 6.28 -0.69 0.46
C ARG A 37 7.36 0.07 -0.31
N ASP A 38 6.97 0.79 -1.36
CA ASP A 38 7.87 1.67 -2.09
C ASP A 38 7.89 3.04 -1.40
N PRO A 39 9.04 3.50 -0.88
CA PRO A 39 9.13 4.76 -0.16
C PRO A 39 8.80 5.98 -1.03
N LEU A 40 8.92 5.88 -2.36
CA LEU A 40 8.49 6.95 -3.28
C LEU A 40 6.97 7.09 -3.40
N ASN A 41 6.22 6.10 -2.89
CA ASN A 41 4.76 6.11 -2.90
C ASN A 41 4.23 6.26 -1.48
N ALA A 42 4.78 5.53 -0.51
CA ALA A 42 4.37 5.59 0.89
C ALA A 42 5.61 5.63 1.80
N PRO A 43 6.16 6.84 2.06
CA PRO A 43 7.30 7.00 2.96
C PRO A 43 7.01 6.42 4.35
N LEU A 44 8.03 5.85 5.00
CA LEU A 44 7.88 5.37 6.38
C LEU A 44 8.23 6.46 7.38
N GLN A 45 9.29 7.22 7.14
CA GLN A 45 9.75 8.30 8.00
C GLN A 45 8.74 9.45 8.09
N LYS A 46 8.60 10.03 9.30
CA LYS A 46 7.74 11.17 9.64
C LYS A 46 6.24 10.96 9.42
N LEU A 47 5.81 9.75 9.04
CA LEU A 47 4.41 9.41 8.83
C LEU A 47 3.99 8.28 9.78
N LYS A 48 2.96 8.54 10.58
CA LYS A 48 2.41 7.63 11.58
C LYS A 48 1.28 6.78 11.02
N VAL A 49 0.44 7.40 10.19
CA VAL A 49 -0.75 6.77 9.61
C VAL A 49 -0.88 7.04 8.11
N PHE A 50 -1.58 6.16 7.40
CA PHE A 50 -1.74 6.28 5.94
C PHE A 50 -2.40 7.60 5.51
N SER A 51 -3.25 8.20 6.35
CA SER A 51 -3.90 9.49 6.04
C SER A 51 -2.92 10.66 5.94
N GLU A 52 -1.75 10.56 6.58
CA GLU A 52 -0.69 11.59 6.54
C GLU A 52 0.17 11.52 5.28
N ILE A 53 0.08 10.43 4.49
CA ILE A 53 0.73 10.37 3.18
C ILE A 53 0.18 11.53 2.32
N PRO A 54 1.06 12.29 1.62
CA PRO A 54 0.63 13.36 0.73
C PRO A 54 -0.43 12.90 -0.27
N GLU A 55 -1.40 13.76 -0.58
CA GLU A 55 -2.48 13.37 -1.49
C GLU A 55 -1.97 13.05 -2.90
N GLU A 56 -0.94 13.77 -3.36
CA GLU A 56 -0.24 13.48 -4.63
C GLU A 56 0.31 12.05 -4.70
N ASN A 57 0.81 11.53 -3.58
CA ASN A 57 1.30 10.15 -3.49
C ASN A 57 0.15 9.14 -3.53
N LYS A 58 -0.99 9.46 -2.92
CA LYS A 58 -2.18 8.60 -2.98
C LYS A 58 -2.76 8.57 -4.40
N GLU A 59 -2.85 9.71 -5.06
CA GLU A 59 -3.27 9.81 -6.47
C GLU A 59 -2.29 9.05 -7.37
N LYS A 60 -0.98 9.20 -7.18
CA LYS A 60 0.02 8.42 -7.91
C LYS A 60 -0.19 6.91 -7.72
N MET A 61 -0.43 6.43 -6.51
CA MET A 61 -0.73 5.01 -6.27
C MET A 61 -2.02 4.56 -6.96
N TRP A 62 -3.03 5.42 -7.01
CA TRP A 62 -4.27 5.18 -7.75
C TRP A 62 -4.01 5.06 -9.26
N ASP A 63 -3.25 5.98 -9.84
CA ASP A 63 -2.88 5.94 -11.26
C ASP A 63 -2.08 4.69 -11.61
N LEU A 64 -1.10 4.31 -10.77
CA LEU A 64 -0.33 3.07 -10.93
C LEU A 64 -1.22 1.81 -10.89
N VAL A 65 -2.33 1.84 -10.15
CA VAL A 65 -3.33 0.76 -10.18
C VAL A 65 -4.06 0.76 -11.52
N LEU A 66 -4.50 1.92 -12.00
CA LEU A 66 -5.20 2.04 -13.29
C LEU A 66 -4.31 1.70 -14.48
N GLU A 67 -3.00 1.92 -14.40
CA GLU A 67 -2.04 1.51 -15.43
C GLU A 67 -1.95 -0.01 -15.56
N LYS A 68 -2.07 -0.73 -14.43
CA LYS A 68 -1.84 -2.18 -14.36
C LYS A 68 -3.12 -3.02 -14.43
N PHE A 69 -4.23 -2.46 -13.98
CA PHE A 69 -5.49 -3.15 -13.86
C PHE A 69 -6.59 -2.46 -14.65
N ASP A 70 -7.37 -3.28 -15.35
CA ASP A 70 -8.61 -2.83 -15.93
C ASP A 70 -9.68 -2.92 -14.85
N ILE A 71 -10.02 -1.72 -14.39
CA ILE A 71 -11.08 -1.33 -13.47
C ILE A 71 -12.47 -1.82 -13.80
N GLY A 72 -12.78 -1.77 -15.11
CA GLY A 72 -14.14 -1.59 -15.65
C GLY A 72 -14.70 -0.17 -15.51
N LEU A 73 -13.85 0.88 -15.45
CA LEU A 73 -14.32 2.28 -15.25
C LEU A 73 -15.10 2.83 -16.44
N GLU A 74 -14.87 2.28 -17.63
CA GLU A 74 -15.50 2.69 -18.89
C GLU A 74 -16.60 1.71 -19.34
N ASP A 75 -17.02 0.80 -18.46
CA ASP A 75 -18.01 -0.23 -18.81
C ASP A 75 -19.44 0.35 -18.97
N ASP A 76 -19.73 1.50 -18.36
CA ASP A 76 -21.02 2.17 -18.43
C ASP A 76 -20.96 3.44 -19.29
N GLN A 77 -22.03 3.73 -20.03
CA GLN A 77 -22.12 4.91 -20.92
C GLN A 77 -22.60 6.15 -20.17
N ASP A 78 -23.27 5.99 -19.02
CA ASP A 78 -23.75 7.10 -18.20
C ASP A 78 -22.60 7.72 -17.38
N GLU A 79 -22.40 9.03 -17.51
CA GLU A 79 -21.33 9.75 -16.80
C GLU A 79 -21.52 9.73 -15.27
N GLY A 80 -22.78 9.80 -14.80
CA GLY A 80 -23.10 9.74 -13.38
C GLY A 80 -22.75 8.39 -12.78
N GLU A 81 -23.09 7.29 -13.48
CA GLU A 81 -22.76 5.94 -13.03
C GLU A 81 -21.25 5.68 -13.11
N ARG A 82 -20.54 6.18 -14.13
CA ARG A 82 -19.07 6.08 -14.20
C ARG A 82 -18.39 6.76 -13.00
N GLU A 83 -18.78 7.98 -12.66
CA GLU A 83 -18.19 8.68 -11.51
C GLU A 83 -18.53 8.01 -10.18
N LYS A 84 -19.74 7.45 -10.05
CA LYS A 84 -20.12 6.63 -8.89
C LYS A 84 -19.25 5.38 -8.77
N ILE A 85 -19.11 4.61 -9.85
CA ILE A 85 -18.27 3.41 -9.91
C ILE A 85 -16.81 3.75 -9.57
N LYS A 86 -16.28 4.83 -10.14
CA LYS A 86 -14.93 5.33 -9.87
C LYS A 86 -14.75 5.65 -8.39
N LYS A 87 -15.69 6.37 -7.77
CA LYS A 87 -15.67 6.69 -6.34
C LYS A 87 -15.69 5.44 -5.47
N GLU A 88 -16.56 4.47 -5.77
CA GLU A 88 -16.66 3.20 -5.01
C GLU A 88 -15.35 2.40 -5.09
N ARG A 89 -14.82 2.20 -6.30
CA ARG A 89 -13.59 1.43 -6.50
C ARG A 89 -12.36 2.13 -5.93
N LYS A 90 -12.28 3.45 -6.05
CA LYS A 90 -11.22 4.25 -5.42
C LYS A 90 -11.29 4.17 -3.89
N THR A 91 -12.50 4.23 -3.31
CA THR A 91 -12.70 4.04 -1.86
C THR A 91 -12.19 2.67 -1.41
N TYR A 92 -12.54 1.61 -2.14
CA TYR A 92 -12.03 0.27 -1.83
C TYR A 92 -10.50 0.20 -1.92
N ILE A 93 -9.91 0.70 -3.01
CA ILE A 93 -8.47 0.63 -3.25
C ILE A 93 -7.70 1.43 -2.19
N MET A 94 -8.14 2.63 -1.84
CA MET A 94 -7.54 3.42 -0.75
C MET A 94 -7.65 2.71 0.60
N GLY A 95 -8.79 2.06 0.89
CA GLY A 95 -8.94 1.24 2.09
C GLY A 95 -7.99 0.04 2.11
N SER A 96 -7.78 -0.60 0.96
CA SER A 96 -6.81 -1.68 0.79
C SER A 96 -5.37 -1.19 1.02
N LEU A 97 -4.97 -0.08 0.40
CA LEU A 97 -3.66 0.54 0.58
C LEU A 97 -3.40 0.87 2.06
N ASN A 98 -4.34 1.54 2.73
CA ASN A 98 -4.24 1.82 4.16
C ASN A 98 -4.04 0.53 4.99
N LYS A 99 -4.85 -0.51 4.76
CA LYS A 99 -4.69 -1.80 5.45
C LYS A 99 -3.31 -2.41 5.19
N LYS A 100 -2.81 -2.36 3.96
CA LYS A 100 -1.49 -2.90 3.61
C LYS A 100 -0.35 -2.11 4.26
N TYR A 101 -0.45 -0.78 4.30
CA TYR A 101 0.52 0.08 4.94
C TYR A 101 0.63 -0.21 6.45
N ARG A 102 -0.52 -0.27 7.15
CA ARG A 102 -0.55 -0.65 8.57
C ARG A 102 0.02 -2.05 8.83
N ASN A 103 -0.38 -3.03 8.02
CA ASN A 103 0.12 -4.39 8.15
C ASN A 103 1.63 -4.50 7.87
N TYR A 104 2.16 -3.66 6.98
CA TYR A 104 3.59 -3.62 6.70
C TYR A 104 4.36 -3.12 7.93
N ARG A 105 3.94 -2.01 8.53
CA ARG A 105 4.56 -1.48 9.76
C ARG A 105 4.44 -2.45 10.93
N ALA A 106 3.29 -3.11 11.10
CA ALA A 106 3.12 -4.14 12.12
C ALA A 106 4.10 -5.31 11.95
N ARG A 107 4.39 -5.72 10.70
CA ARG A 107 5.41 -6.74 10.41
C ARG A 107 6.82 -6.24 10.67
N LEU A 108 7.15 -5.02 10.27
CA LEU A 108 8.45 -4.42 10.60
C LEU A 108 8.68 -4.42 12.12
N LYS A 109 7.64 -4.13 12.89
CA LYS A 109 7.72 -4.21 14.34
C LYS A 109 7.94 -5.65 14.83
N ALA A 110 7.06 -6.58 14.47
CA ALA A 110 7.11 -7.95 14.97
C ALA A 110 8.37 -8.71 14.53
N ASP A 111 8.80 -8.50 13.28
CA ASP A 111 9.85 -9.30 12.63
C ASP A 111 11.25 -8.67 12.79
N TYR A 112 11.37 -7.44 13.32
CA TYR A 112 12.67 -6.75 13.46
C TYR A 112 12.79 -5.94 14.75
N TYR A 113 11.80 -5.10 15.07
CA TYR A 113 11.87 -4.25 16.28
C TYR A 113 11.77 -5.07 17.57
N ASP A 114 10.83 -6.03 17.63
CA ASP A 114 10.54 -6.80 18.85
C ASP A 114 11.55 -7.94 19.10
N ILE A 115 12.47 -8.20 18.17
CA ILE A 115 13.50 -9.23 18.31
C ILE A 115 14.56 -8.79 19.33
N GLU A 116 15.01 -7.55 19.22
CA GLU A 116 16.12 -7.03 20.03
C GLU A 116 15.63 -6.18 21.20
N SER A 117 16.30 -6.33 22.34
CA SER A 117 15.86 -5.68 23.58
C SER A 117 16.22 -4.19 23.66
N THR A 118 17.35 -3.77 23.08
CA THR A 118 17.85 -2.39 23.15
C THR A 118 17.77 -1.72 21.79
N ASP A 119 17.70 -0.38 21.76
CA ASP A 119 17.66 0.34 20.48
C ASP A 119 19.02 0.30 19.77
N GLU A 120 20.12 0.25 20.53
CA GLU A 120 21.48 0.07 20.00
C GLU A 120 21.60 -1.21 19.15
N GLU A 121 21.02 -2.33 19.61
CA GLU A 121 21.00 -3.59 18.85
C GLU A 121 20.04 -3.52 17.65
N LYS A 122 18.86 -2.91 17.80
CA LYS A 122 17.90 -2.72 16.70
C LYS A 122 18.49 -1.90 15.54
N LEU A 123 19.36 -0.94 15.83
CA LEU A 123 19.95 -0.02 14.85
C LEU A 123 21.21 -0.59 14.15
N LYS A 124 21.65 -1.80 14.51
CA LYS A 124 22.74 -2.46 13.79
C LYS A 124 22.31 -2.84 12.37
N GLU A 125 23.26 -2.76 11.45
CA GLU A 125 23.01 -2.99 10.02
C GLU A 125 22.50 -4.42 9.75
N GLU A 126 22.98 -5.41 10.49
CA GLU A 126 22.54 -6.81 10.39
C GLU A 126 21.11 -7.06 10.88
N ASN A 127 20.57 -6.18 11.73
CA ASN A 127 19.22 -6.29 12.30
C ASN A 127 18.19 -5.41 11.57
N ARG A 128 18.65 -4.57 10.64
CA ARG A 128 17.80 -3.70 9.83
C ARG A 128 17.02 -4.52 8.78
N PRO A 129 15.73 -4.23 8.56
CA PRO A 129 15.00 -4.85 7.46
C PRO A 129 15.65 -4.59 6.10
N PRO A 130 15.84 -5.63 5.25
CA PRO A 130 16.63 -5.50 4.02
C PRO A 130 16.02 -4.57 2.96
N ASN A 131 14.73 -4.25 3.09
CA ASN A 131 13.99 -3.38 2.15
C ASN A 131 13.62 -2.02 2.76
N VAL A 132 14.22 -1.64 3.88
CA VAL A 132 13.99 -0.35 4.56
C VAL A 132 15.32 0.36 4.65
N ASP A 133 15.40 1.62 4.21
CA ASP A 133 16.64 2.38 4.33
C ASP A 133 16.96 2.72 5.79
N LYS A 134 18.19 3.19 6.03
CA LYS A 134 18.68 3.43 7.39
C LYS A 134 17.88 4.53 8.10
N ASP A 135 17.56 5.62 7.42
CA ASP A 135 16.90 6.79 8.01
C ASP A 135 15.42 6.49 8.29
N ASP A 136 14.76 5.71 7.42
CA ASP A 136 13.43 5.17 7.66
C ASP A 136 13.43 4.22 8.88
N TRP A 137 14.44 3.35 9.00
CA TRP A 137 14.51 2.41 10.12
C TRP A 137 14.80 3.09 11.46
N GLU A 138 15.74 4.04 11.50
CA GLU A 138 16.04 4.84 12.69
C GLU A 138 14.79 5.54 13.22
N TRP A 139 14.04 6.19 12.34
CA TRP A 139 12.80 6.86 12.71
C TRP A 139 11.72 5.87 13.18
N LEU A 140 11.63 4.69 12.56
CA LEU A 140 10.67 3.66 12.97
C LEU A 140 11.00 3.07 14.35
N VAL A 141 12.28 2.87 14.67
CA VAL A 141 12.71 2.39 16.00
C VAL A 141 12.28 3.40 17.08
N GLU A 142 12.53 4.69 16.85
CA GLU A 142 12.06 5.74 17.75
C GLU A 142 10.53 5.74 17.87
N TYR A 143 9.83 5.71 16.74
CA TYR A 143 8.37 5.75 16.70
C TYR A 143 7.73 4.54 17.39
N PHE A 144 8.20 3.32 17.12
CA PHE A 144 7.68 2.11 17.77
C PHE A 144 7.91 2.07 19.28
N GLY A 145 8.96 2.75 19.76
CA GLY A 145 9.24 2.91 21.19
C GLY A 145 8.42 3.99 21.89
N SER A 146 7.79 4.89 21.12
CA SER A 146 7.02 6.02 21.65
C SER A 146 5.68 5.63 22.27
N ASP A 147 5.19 6.43 23.21
CA ASP A 147 3.88 6.23 23.85
C ASP A 147 2.71 6.44 22.88
N GLU A 148 2.95 7.12 21.75
CA GLU A 148 1.94 7.31 20.71
C GLU A 148 1.69 6.04 19.90
N PHE A 149 2.67 5.13 19.87
CA PHE A 149 2.54 3.86 19.17
C PHE A 149 2.03 2.72 20.07
N LYS A 150 2.30 2.78 21.38
CA LYS A 150 1.90 1.78 22.39
C LYS A 150 0.41 1.84 22.72
#